data_AF-A0A5K1B0N0-F1
#
_entry.id   AF-A0A5K1B0N0-F1
#
_cell.length_a   1.000
_cell.length_b   1.000
_cell.length_c   1.000
_cell.angle_alpha   90.00
_cell.angle_beta   90.00
_cell.angle_gamma   90.00
#
_symmetry.space_group_name_H-M   'P 1'
#
loop_
_entity.id
_entity.type
_entity.pdbx_description
1 polymer ?
#
loop_
_entity_poly.entity_id
_entity_poly.type
_entity_poly.pdbx_seq_one_letter_code
_entity_poly.pdbx_strand_id
1 'polypeptide(L)'
;TRRTWKPNVQEKRLFSYIHDRHIRVKVTTHALRCIDKAGGIDEYLLNIPYKKLDNEMALFWKARIEKMYEELGAMEVGFFSPEEEQKLEEGFEQLKIAKREARREARRLASQGTKKGTLIEEGQKDRTISDGETHPAQQ
;
A
#
# COMPACT_ATOMS: atom_id res chain seq x y z
N THR A 1 29.23 -8.22 -51.24
CA THR A 1 29.23 -6.86 -50.66
C THR A 1 29.07 -6.97 -49.16
N ARG A 2 29.93 -6.33 -48.35
CA ARG A 2 29.80 -6.38 -46.88
C ARG A 2 28.53 -5.63 -46.45
N ARG A 3 27.70 -6.25 -45.60
CA ARG A 3 26.47 -5.67 -45.03
C ARG A 3 26.49 -5.77 -43.52
N THR A 4 25.90 -4.78 -42.84
CA THR A 4 25.72 -4.75 -41.38
C THR A 4 24.23 -4.66 -41.06
N TRP A 5 23.74 -5.53 -40.18
CA TRP A 5 22.34 -5.57 -39.77
C TRP A 5 22.24 -5.11 -38.33
N LYS A 6 21.53 -4.01 -38.10
CA LYS A 6 21.32 -3.47 -36.75
C LYS A 6 20.08 -4.13 -36.12
N PRO A 7 20.11 -4.49 -34.83
CA PRO A 7 18.94 -5.02 -34.15
C PRO A 7 17.88 -3.93 -33.98
N ASN A 8 16.61 -4.35 -33.90
CA ASN A 8 15.50 -3.46 -33.62
C ASN A 8 15.40 -3.21 -32.10
N VAL A 9 15.94 -2.07 -31.64
CA VAL A 9 15.97 -1.65 -30.24
C VAL A 9 14.92 -0.58 -30.01
N GLN A 10 14.08 -0.77 -28.99
CA GLN A 10 12.97 0.11 -28.65
C GLN A 10 13.04 0.50 -27.17
N GLU A 11 12.72 1.75 -26.84
CA GLU A 11 12.59 2.19 -25.46
C GLU A 11 11.18 1.88 -24.95
N LYS A 12 11.09 1.11 -23.86
CA LYS A 12 9.81 0.68 -23.27
C LYS A 12 9.82 0.84 -21.76
N ARG A 13 8.63 1.00 -21.20
CA ARG A 13 8.36 1.00 -19.75
C ARG A 13 7.90 -0.40 -19.37
N LEU A 14 8.68 -1.09 -18.56
CA LEU A 14 8.36 -2.41 -18.03
C LEU A 14 8.07 -2.29 -16.54
N PHE A 15 7.05 -2.99 -16.07
CA PHE A 15 6.70 -3.02 -14.66
C PHE A 15 7.52 -4.10 -13.95
N SER A 16 8.16 -3.75 -12.84
CA SER A 16 8.85 -4.68 -11.92
C SER A 16 7.98 -4.83 -10.69
N TYR A 17 7.59 -6.06 -10.36
CA TYR A 17 6.72 -6.36 -9.23
C TYR A 17 7.44 -6.12 -7.91
N ILE A 18 8.71 -6.49 -7.82
CA ILE A 18 9.45 -6.35 -6.56
C ILE A 18 9.76 -4.89 -6.21
N HIS A 19 9.84 -4.02 -7.21
CA HIS A 19 10.07 -2.59 -7.01
C HIS A 19 8.79 -1.74 -7.05
N ASP A 20 7.64 -2.36 -7.30
CA ASP A 20 6.32 -1.72 -7.50
C ASP A 20 6.37 -0.46 -8.39
N ARG A 21 7.19 -0.52 -9.46
CA ARG A 21 7.44 0.64 -10.31
C ARG A 21 7.73 0.26 -11.75
N HIS A 22 7.47 1.22 -12.63
CA HIS A 22 7.84 1.13 -14.04
C HIS A 22 9.28 1.57 -14.25
N ILE A 23 10.08 0.72 -14.90
CA ILE A 23 11.47 0.97 -15.27
C ILE A 23 11.53 1.23 -16.78
N ARG A 24 12.23 2.29 -17.18
CA ARG A 24 12.47 2.60 -18.60
C ARG A 24 13.75 1.92 -19.05
N VAL A 25 13.64 1.03 -20.03
CA VAL A 25 14.77 0.29 -20.58
C VAL A 25 14.72 0.23 -22.10
N LYS A 26 15.90 0.24 -22.72
CA LYS A 26 16.06 -0.04 -24.15
C LYS A 26 16.16 -1.54 -24.33
N VAL A 27 15.17 -2.11 -24.99
CA VAL A 27 15.02 -3.55 -25.18
C VAL A 27 14.90 -3.90 -26.65
N THR A 28 15.44 -5.06 -27.02
CA THR A 28 15.20 -5.60 -28.37
C THR A 28 13.80 -6.18 -28.45
N THR A 29 13.22 -6.22 -29.65
CA THR A 29 11.89 -6.83 -29.85
C THR A 29 11.86 -8.31 -29.51
N HIS A 30 13.00 -9.01 -29.62
CA HIS A 30 13.11 -10.41 -29.21
C HIS A 30 13.08 -10.54 -27.68
N ALA A 31 13.86 -9.71 -26.97
CA ALA A 31 13.85 -9.71 -25.51
C ALA A 31 12.47 -9.38 -24.95
N LEU A 32 11.74 -8.43 -25.56
CA LEU A 32 10.37 -8.11 -25.15
C LEU A 32 9.44 -9.34 -25.19
N ARG A 33 9.49 -10.12 -26.27
CA ARG A 33 8.71 -11.37 -26.36
C ARG A 33 9.13 -12.40 -25.32
N CYS A 34 10.42 -12.47 -24.99
CA CYS A 34 10.91 -13.39 -23.96
C CYS A 34 10.48 -12.96 -22.55
N ILE A 35 10.39 -11.64 -22.29
CA ILE A 35 9.85 -11.09 -21.04
C ILE A 35 8.37 -11.44 -20.91
N ASP A 36 7.57 -11.22 -21.97
CA ASP A 36 6.15 -11.58 -21.98
C ASP A 36 5.93 -13.09 -21.78
N LYS A 37 6.82 -13.92 -22.35
CA LYS A 37 6.79 -15.38 -22.17
C LYS A 37 7.19 -15.81 -20.76
N ALA A 38 8.09 -15.08 -20.12
CA ALA A 38 8.53 -15.37 -18.75
C ALA A 38 7.47 -14.97 -17.72
N GLY A 39 6.63 -13.98 -18.03
CA GLY A 39 5.59 -13.45 -17.12
C GLY A 39 5.92 -12.08 -16.50
N GLY A 40 7.12 -11.55 -16.78
CA GLY A 40 7.56 -10.26 -16.24
C GLY A 40 9.05 -10.04 -16.42
N ILE A 41 9.51 -8.82 -16.14
CA ILE A 41 10.94 -8.48 -16.23
C ILE A 41 11.75 -9.15 -15.11
N ASP A 42 11.17 -9.29 -13.93
CA ASP A 42 11.85 -9.85 -12.76
C ASP A 42 12.11 -11.35 -12.98
N GLU A 43 11.06 -12.09 -13.36
CA GLU A 43 11.15 -13.52 -13.70
C GLU A 43 12.08 -13.77 -14.89
N TYR A 44 12.06 -12.90 -15.90
CA TYR A 44 12.99 -12.99 -17.02
C TYR A 44 14.44 -12.89 -16.56
N LEU A 45 14.78 -11.93 -15.70
CA LEU A 45 16.15 -11.76 -15.20
C LEU A 45 16.61 -12.90 -14.29
N LEU A 46 15.71 -13.43 -13.45
CA LEU A 46 16.01 -14.56 -12.57
C LEU A 46 16.30 -15.84 -13.37
N ASN A 47 15.54 -16.10 -14.43
CA ASN A 47 15.70 -17.29 -15.28
C ASN A 47 16.98 -17.31 -16.12
N ILE A 48 17.56 -16.15 -16.43
CA ILE A 48 18.76 -16.08 -17.28
C ILE A 48 20.01 -16.39 -16.44
N PRO A 49 20.85 -17.35 -16.83
CA PRO A 49 22.10 -17.61 -16.12
C PRO A 49 23.09 -16.44 -16.28
N TYR A 50 23.89 -16.19 -15.25
CA TYR A 50 24.89 -15.10 -15.22
C TYR A 50 25.83 -15.07 -16.43
N LYS A 51 26.16 -16.24 -16.99
CA LYS A 51 27.02 -16.38 -18.19
C LYS A 51 26.41 -15.80 -19.48
N LYS A 52 25.09 -15.60 -19.53
CA LYS A 52 24.36 -15.05 -20.68
C LYS A 52 23.95 -13.58 -20.49
N LEU A 53 24.25 -13.01 -19.33
CA LEU A 53 23.98 -11.61 -19.03
C LEU A 53 25.20 -10.80 -19.42
N ASP A 54 25.21 -10.26 -20.64
CA ASP A 54 26.34 -9.46 -21.14
C ASP A 54 26.26 -7.99 -20.74
N ASN A 55 25.16 -7.57 -20.10
CA ASN A 55 24.90 -6.18 -19.74
C ASN A 55 25.06 -5.97 -18.24
N GLU A 56 25.96 -5.08 -17.85
CA GLU A 56 26.22 -4.68 -16.45
C GLU A 56 24.93 -4.29 -15.72
N MET A 57 24.03 -3.57 -16.40
CA MET A 57 22.73 -3.21 -15.83
C MET A 57 21.89 -4.45 -15.52
N ALA A 58 21.90 -5.44 -16.39
CA ALA A 58 21.12 -6.65 -16.18
C ALA A 58 21.68 -7.48 -15.01
N LEU A 59 23.01 -7.53 -14.83
CA LEU A 59 23.62 -8.12 -13.62
C LEU A 59 23.22 -7.37 -12.36
N PHE A 60 23.31 -6.04 -12.37
CA PHE A 60 22.96 -5.20 -11.23
C PHE A 60 21.49 -5.41 -10.81
N TRP A 61 20.57 -5.37 -11.78
CA TRP A 61 19.16 -5.59 -11.52
C TRP A 61 18.89 -7.00 -11.01
N LYS A 62 19.54 -8.02 -11.57
CA LYS A 62 19.40 -9.39 -11.09
C LYS A 62 19.84 -9.53 -9.63
N ALA A 63 21.05 -9.04 -9.30
CA ALA A 63 21.55 -9.10 -7.93
C ALA A 63 20.66 -8.32 -6.94
N ARG A 64 20.13 -7.18 -7.38
CA ARG A 64 19.20 -6.39 -6.56
C ARG A 64 17.87 -7.10 -6.33
N ILE A 65 17.31 -7.73 -7.37
CA ILE A 65 16.08 -8.50 -7.29
C ILE A 65 16.27 -9.70 -6.37
N GLU A 66 17.35 -10.48 -6.55
CA GLU A 66 17.67 -11.64 -5.70
C GLU A 66 17.74 -11.24 -4.23
N LYS A 67 18.45 -10.16 -3.90
CA LYS A 67 18.53 -9.65 -2.53
C LYS A 67 17.16 -9.30 -1.94
N MET A 68 16.30 -8.62 -2.70
CA MET A 68 14.96 -8.26 -2.23
C MET A 68 14.05 -9.47 -2.05
N TYR A 69 14.16 -10.48 -2.93
CA TYR A 69 13.44 -11.74 -2.75
C TYR A 69 13.94 -12.52 -1.54
N GLU A 70 15.23 -12.47 -1.26
CA GLU A 70 15.83 -13.11 -0.09
C GLU A 70 15.38 -12.41 1.20
N GLU A 71 15.31 -11.07 1.21
CA GLU A 71 14.71 -10.30 2.31
C GLU A 71 13.21 -10.61 2.49
N LEU A 72 12.46 -10.72 1.39
CA LEU A 72 11.04 -11.06 1.44
C LEU A 72 10.79 -12.52 1.86
N GLY A 73 11.69 -13.43 1.50
CA GLY A 73 11.64 -14.84 1.90
C GLY A 73 12.11 -15.08 3.33
N ALA A 74 13.06 -14.26 3.82
CA ALA A 74 13.51 -14.24 5.21
C ALA A 74 12.52 -13.52 6.12
N MET A 75 11.68 -12.64 5.57
CA MET A 75 10.46 -12.22 6.22
C MET A 75 9.56 -13.44 6.28
N GLU A 76 9.68 -14.20 7.35
CA GLU A 76 8.71 -15.23 7.70
C GLU A 76 7.34 -14.56 7.66
N VAL A 77 6.55 -14.88 6.62
CA VAL A 77 5.10 -14.79 6.71
C VAL A 77 4.76 -15.73 7.85
N GLY A 78 4.74 -15.17 9.07
CA GLY A 78 4.43 -15.91 10.27
C GLY A 78 3.13 -16.62 10.00
N PHE A 79 3.21 -17.93 9.77
CA PHE A 79 2.13 -18.79 10.24
C PHE A 79 2.11 -18.51 11.72
N PHE A 80 1.20 -17.62 12.14
CA PHE A 80 0.96 -17.37 13.54
C PHE A 80 0.86 -18.74 14.20
N SER A 81 1.54 -18.94 15.32
CA SER A 81 1.31 -20.14 16.12
C SER A 81 -0.20 -20.24 16.38
N PRO A 82 -0.84 -21.43 16.38
CA PRO A 82 -2.28 -21.53 16.63
C PRO A 82 -2.75 -20.81 17.90
N GLU A 83 -1.85 -20.64 18.88
CA GLU A 83 -2.11 -19.86 20.10
C GLU A 83 -2.14 -18.34 19.88
N GLU A 84 -1.33 -17.82 18.96
CA GLU A 84 -1.31 -16.40 18.60
C GLU A 84 -2.51 -16.03 17.73
N GLU A 85 -2.97 -16.95 16.87
CA GLU A 85 -4.21 -16.81 16.10
C GLU A 85 -5.43 -16.66 17.04
N GLN A 86 -5.51 -17.49 18.09
CA GLN A 86 -6.61 -17.42 19.06
C GLN A 86 -6.62 -16.11 19.85
N LYS A 87 -5.46 -15.61 20.27
CA LYS A 87 -5.35 -14.30 20.95
C LYS A 87 -5.75 -13.15 20.03
N LEU A 88 -5.42 -13.25 18.74
CA LEU A 88 -5.86 -12.28 17.72
C LEU A 88 -7.38 -12.30 17.58
N GLU A 89 -7.98 -13.49 17.48
CA GLU A 89 -9.43 -13.70 17.35
C GLU A 89 -10.19 -13.15 18.58
N GLU A 90 -9.71 -13.47 19.78
CA GLU A 90 -10.23 -12.93 21.03
C GLU A 90 -10.14 -11.40 21.08
N GLY A 91 -9.02 -10.84 20.60
CA GLY A 91 -8.83 -9.40 20.47
C GLY A 91 -9.84 -8.75 19.51
N PHE A 92 -10.13 -9.38 18.37
CA PHE A 92 -11.13 -8.89 17.42
C PHE A 92 -12.57 -8.99 17.95
N GLU A 93 -12.90 -10.03 18.71
CA GLU A 93 -14.22 -10.17 19.34
C GLU A 93 -14.42 -9.12 20.44
N GLN A 94 -13.41 -8.87 21.27
CA GLN A 94 -13.44 -7.77 22.24
C GLN A 94 -13.61 -6.42 21.55
N LEU A 95 -12.91 -6.19 20.42
CA LEU A 95 -13.04 -4.98 19.63
C LEU A 95 -14.46 -4.83 19.03
N LYS A 96 -15.04 -5.91 18.50
CA LYS A 96 -16.43 -5.91 17.99
C LYS A 96 -17.43 -5.61 19.11
N ILE A 97 -17.25 -6.21 20.28
CA ILE A 97 -18.09 -5.98 21.46
C ILE A 97 -17.98 -4.52 21.90
N ALA A 98 -16.77 -3.99 22.04
CA ALA A 98 -16.51 -2.61 22.42
C ALA A 98 -17.07 -1.62 21.38
N LYS A 99 -16.91 -1.88 20.08
CA LYS A 99 -17.48 -1.07 19.00
C LYS A 99 -19.01 -1.08 19.03
N ARG A 100 -19.62 -2.23 19.36
CA ARG A 100 -21.08 -2.37 19.53
C ARG A 100 -21.57 -1.61 20.75
N GLU A 101 -20.82 -1.66 21.85
CA GLU A 101 -21.12 -0.93 23.08
C GLU A 101 -20.99 0.58 22.90
N ALA A 102 -19.89 1.06 22.33
CA ALA A 102 -19.70 2.48 21.99
C ALA A 102 -20.84 3.00 21.10
N ARG A 103 -21.30 2.22 20.11
CA ARG A 103 -22.45 2.58 19.27
C ARG A 103 -23.76 2.62 20.08
N ARG A 104 -23.92 1.73 21.06
CA ARG A 104 -25.10 1.69 21.95
C ARG A 104 -25.08 2.85 22.94
N GLU A 105 -23.93 3.20 23.50
CA GLU A 105 -23.76 4.37 24.36
C GLU A 105 -23.96 5.68 23.59
N ALA A 106 -23.40 5.81 22.39
CA ALA A 106 -23.66 6.95 21.52
C ALA A 106 -25.16 7.11 21.22
N ARG A 107 -25.89 6.00 20.98
CA ARG A 107 -27.36 6.02 20.81
C ARG A 107 -28.11 6.40 22.10
N ARG A 108 -27.64 5.94 23.26
CA ARG A 108 -28.22 6.30 24.57
C ARG A 108 -28.02 7.78 24.88
N LEU A 109 -26.82 8.31 24.65
CA LEU A 109 -26.50 9.73 24.81
C LEU A 109 -27.33 10.61 23.88
N ALA A 110 -27.48 10.21 22.61
CA ALA A 110 -28.37 10.88 21.66
C ALA A 110 -29.85 10.86 22.12
N SER A 111 -30.32 9.74 22.68
CA SER A 111 -31.69 9.63 23.21
C SER A 111 -31.91 10.41 24.51
N GLN A 112 -30.92 10.48 25.40
CA GLN A 112 -30.97 11.35 26.58
C GLN A 112 -30.93 12.83 26.21
N GLY A 113 -30.22 13.19 25.12
CA GLY A 113 -30.27 14.52 24.51
C GLY A 113 -31.67 14.91 24.03
N THR A 114 -32.45 13.97 23.47
CA THR A 114 -33.84 14.25 23.05
C THR A 114 -34.82 14.46 24.20
N LYS A 115 -34.56 13.92 25.41
CA LYS A 115 -35.43 14.14 26.59
C LYS A 115 -35.10 15.42 27.37
N LYS A 116 -33.91 15.99 27.20
CA LYS A 116 -33.51 17.26 27.84
C LYS A 116 -33.95 18.50 27.03
N GLY A 117 -34.41 18.32 25.79
CA GLY A 117 -34.93 19.38 24.93
C GLY A 117 -36.44 19.64 25.03
N THR A 118 -37.20 18.88 25.84
CA THR A 118 -38.66 19.04 25.98
C THR A 118 -39.08 19.73 27.30
N LEU A 119 -38.13 20.23 28.09
CA LEU A 119 -38.43 20.80 29.41
C LEU A 119 -37.51 21.96 29.80
N ILE A 120 -37.27 22.90 28.88
CA ILE A 120 -36.78 24.25 29.22
C ILE A 120 -37.37 25.25 28.20
N GLU A 121 -38.68 25.44 28.25
CA GLU A 121 -39.31 26.68 27.79
C GLU A 121 -40.18 27.17 28.94
N GLU A 122 -39.67 28.16 29.67
CA GLU A 122 -40.40 29.28 30.28
C GLU A 122 -39.44 30.00 31.26
N GLY A 123 -39.21 31.31 31.07
CA GLY A 123 -38.55 32.15 32.08
C GLY A 123 -37.43 33.11 31.65
N GLN A 124 -37.60 33.80 30.52
CA GLN A 124 -37.36 35.24 30.31
C GLN A 124 -36.29 36.04 31.13
N LYS A 125 -35.38 36.69 30.36
CA LYS A 125 -34.74 38.03 30.48
C LYS A 125 -33.35 38.24 31.15
N ASP A 126 -32.51 38.91 30.35
CA ASP A 126 -31.53 39.97 30.66
C ASP A 126 -30.17 39.66 31.31
N ARG A 127 -29.08 39.61 30.50
CA ARG A 127 -28.10 40.71 30.35
C ARG A 127 -26.79 40.33 29.58
N THR A 128 -26.57 41.02 28.46
CA THR A 128 -25.34 41.74 27.99
C THR A 128 -23.92 41.13 27.99
N ILE A 129 -23.35 41.12 26.76
CA ILE A 129 -22.05 41.70 26.29
C ILE A 129 -20.74 40.85 26.32
N SER A 130 -20.16 40.78 25.09
CA SER A 130 -18.75 40.63 24.61
C SER A 130 -17.94 39.41 25.06
N ASP A 131 -17.01 38.80 24.30
CA ASP A 131 -16.03 39.23 23.27
C ASP A 131 -15.95 38.12 22.18
N GLY A 132 -15.66 38.34 20.88
CA GLY A 132 -14.49 39.00 20.34
C GLY A 132 -13.31 38.04 20.30
N GLU A 133 -13.10 37.28 19.22
CA GLU A 133 -11.75 36.91 18.72
C GLU A 133 -11.75 36.23 17.35
N THR A 134 -10.79 36.67 16.54
CA THR A 134 -10.60 36.48 15.10
C THR A 134 -9.75 35.23 14.83
N HIS A 135 -10.15 34.39 13.87
CA HIS A 135 -9.29 33.33 13.33
C HIS A 135 -8.34 33.89 12.25
N PRO A 136 -7.01 33.71 12.37
CA PRO A 136 -6.10 33.97 11.25
C PRO A 136 -6.06 32.79 10.28
N ALA A 137 -6.32 33.09 9.01
CA ALA A 137 -6.06 32.20 7.88
C ALA A 137 -4.55 32.11 7.63
N GLN A 138 -4.01 30.89 7.57
CA GLN A 138 -2.63 30.62 7.17
C GLN A 138 -2.59 30.22 5.69
N GLN A 139 -1.63 30.80 4.96
CA GLN A 139 -1.20 30.39 3.62
C GLN A 139 -0.28 29.18 3.68
#